data_AF-A0A7R9VDH2-F1
#
_entry.id   AF-A0A7R9VDH2-F1
#
_cell.length_a   1.000
_cell.length_b   1.000
_cell.length_c   1.000
_cell.angle_alpha   90.00
_cell.angle_beta   90.00
_cell.angle_gamma   90.00
#
_symmetry.space_group_name_H-M   'P 1'
#
loop_
_entity.id
_entity.type
_entity.pdbx_description
1 polymer ?
#
loop_
_entity_poly.entity_id
_entity_poly.type
_entity_poly.pdbx_seq_one_letter_code
_entity_poly.pdbx_strand_id
1 'polypeptide(L)'
;MLNSVSRGLSTATPSAMPRAASTVALRHLPSGPSHFGREVIDVDLAAPTLPAKALVSALYEHGVLLFRNQDHLTPSDEMRFARLFTHQSDDIDGGQSYTGGAGTQHRLPEFPSIALVGSYRVQDFYGLTAESKGVYNDWHPEQRAWHCDGLADTDPPPDLTTMRCLKTPSQGGETLFASGVKAAELLPTTLDPPPEDVQINYRLFGEYEIAREGTHLMCASGSKGDTSAGWDVNLSDGTTVPLVVRELVSGKRSMVGTYHVASLGLIGDAAGTPPQLGFEGANRYVAEAWKPGLSEELIYKHKWCVGDLVAWSNRLVIHTATSTAAYQGKERLHTRIRMRSQPEHAPVPWKK
;
A
#
# COMPACT_ATOMS: atom_id res chain seq x y z
N MET A 1 42.43 -56.29 -45.99
CA MET A 1 41.99 -55.62 -44.75
C MET A 1 41.37 -54.29 -45.12
N LEU A 2 40.04 -54.20 -45.18
CA LEU A 2 39.32 -52.97 -45.42
C LEU A 2 38.16 -52.94 -44.42
N ASN A 3 38.28 -52.03 -43.46
CA ASN A 3 37.41 -51.91 -42.28
C ASN A 3 36.11 -51.19 -42.62
N SER A 4 35.04 -51.70 -42.01
CA SER A 4 33.70 -51.15 -41.94
C SER A 4 33.65 -49.82 -41.18
N VAL A 5 32.86 -48.85 -41.68
CA VAL A 5 32.38 -47.72 -40.88
C VAL A 5 30.86 -47.65 -41.00
N SER A 6 30.17 -48.16 -39.98
CA SER A 6 28.74 -48.01 -39.77
C SER A 6 28.45 -46.65 -39.12
N ARG A 7 27.57 -45.85 -39.74
CA ARG A 7 27.04 -44.61 -39.17
C ARG A 7 26.13 -44.92 -37.97
N GLY A 8 26.54 -44.51 -36.77
CA GLY A 8 25.64 -44.40 -35.61
C GLY A 8 25.00 -43.02 -35.57
N LEU A 9 23.66 -42.95 -35.65
CA LEU A 9 22.92 -41.75 -35.27
C LEU A 9 22.99 -41.59 -33.75
N SER A 10 23.62 -40.51 -33.30
CA SER A 10 23.58 -40.08 -31.90
C SER A 10 22.23 -39.39 -31.63
N THR A 11 21.37 -40.05 -30.86
CA THR A 11 20.17 -39.44 -30.28
C THR A 11 20.59 -38.47 -29.18
N ALA A 12 20.63 -37.17 -29.50
CA ALA A 12 20.77 -36.12 -28.50
C ALA A 12 19.54 -36.13 -27.57
N THR A 13 19.77 -36.31 -26.29
CA THR A 13 18.78 -36.13 -25.23
C THR A 13 18.27 -34.68 -25.25
N PRO A 14 16.96 -34.43 -25.09
CA PRO A 14 16.47 -33.06 -25.00
C PRO A 14 17.04 -32.43 -23.73
N SER A 15 17.78 -31.33 -23.89
CA SER A 15 18.15 -30.45 -22.79
C SER A 15 16.86 -30.03 -22.06
N ALA A 16 16.70 -30.48 -20.82
CA ALA A 16 15.58 -30.06 -19.99
C ALA A 16 15.60 -28.53 -19.88
N MET A 17 14.52 -27.88 -20.33
CA MET A 17 14.31 -26.47 -20.04
C MET A 17 14.35 -26.26 -18.52
N PRO A 18 14.94 -25.17 -18.02
CA PRO A 18 14.95 -24.90 -16.59
C PRO A 18 13.50 -24.79 -16.11
N ARG A 19 13.15 -25.66 -15.17
CA ARG A 19 11.85 -25.69 -14.50
C ARG A 19 11.69 -24.34 -13.79
N ALA A 20 10.69 -23.55 -14.17
CA ALA A 20 10.40 -22.26 -13.52
C ALA A 20 10.32 -22.48 -12.00
N ALA A 21 11.11 -21.71 -11.24
CA ALA A 21 11.20 -21.85 -9.79
C ALA A 21 9.79 -21.65 -9.17
N SER A 22 9.27 -22.69 -8.52
CA SER A 22 7.94 -22.70 -7.89
C SER A 22 7.91 -21.99 -6.52
N THR A 23 9.05 -21.47 -6.06
CA THR A 23 9.23 -20.90 -4.72
C THR A 23 10.13 -19.68 -4.79
N VAL A 24 9.89 -18.70 -3.92
CA VAL A 24 10.78 -17.55 -3.69
C VAL A 24 11.50 -17.72 -2.35
N ALA A 25 12.77 -17.31 -2.30
CA ALA A 25 13.50 -17.27 -1.04
C ALA A 25 13.05 -16.04 -0.23
N LEU A 26 12.71 -16.25 1.04
CA LEU A 26 12.22 -15.21 1.94
C LEU A 26 13.09 -15.13 3.18
N ARG A 27 13.37 -13.92 3.65
CA ARG A 27 13.95 -13.65 4.97
C ARG A 27 13.11 -12.66 5.76
N HIS A 28 13.29 -12.63 7.07
CA HIS A 28 12.72 -11.57 7.89
C HIS A 28 13.23 -10.21 7.44
N LEU A 29 12.36 -9.21 7.51
CA LEU A 29 12.76 -7.83 7.26
C LEU A 29 13.88 -7.44 8.25
N PRO A 30 14.93 -6.73 7.79
CA PRO A 30 15.98 -6.25 8.68
C PRO A 30 15.41 -5.39 9.81
N SER A 31 15.66 -5.78 11.07
CA SER A 31 15.13 -5.13 12.27
C SER A 31 13.59 -5.02 12.30
N GLY A 32 12.90 -5.85 11.54
CA GLY A 32 11.45 -5.91 11.52
C GLY A 32 10.88 -6.95 12.49
N PRO A 33 9.59 -6.83 12.83
CA PRO A 33 8.91 -7.82 13.64
C PRO A 33 8.80 -9.16 12.90
N SER A 34 8.80 -10.27 13.63
CA SER A 34 8.75 -11.62 13.03
C SER A 34 7.40 -11.97 12.39
N HIS A 35 6.31 -11.33 12.88
CA HIS A 35 4.93 -11.70 12.59
C HIS A 35 4.39 -11.18 11.24
N PHE A 36 5.03 -10.21 10.60
CA PHE A 36 4.68 -9.78 9.25
C PHE A 36 5.91 -9.30 8.48
N GLY A 37 5.74 -9.16 7.17
CA GLY A 37 6.71 -8.61 6.26
C GLY A 37 7.88 -9.55 5.94
N ARG A 38 8.27 -9.64 4.68
CA ARG A 38 9.43 -10.43 4.25
C ARG A 38 10.26 -9.67 3.23
N GLU A 39 11.56 -9.89 3.27
CA GLU A 39 12.40 -9.56 2.13
C GLU A 39 12.49 -10.76 1.20
N VAL A 40 12.28 -10.50 -0.08
CA VAL A 40 12.39 -11.48 -1.16
C VAL A 40 13.83 -11.45 -1.68
N ILE A 41 14.47 -12.61 -1.70
CA ILE A 41 15.90 -12.76 -2.01
C ILE A 41 16.08 -13.35 -3.40
N ASP A 42 17.11 -12.87 -4.10
CA ASP A 42 17.54 -13.32 -5.43
C ASP A 42 16.43 -13.28 -6.50
N VAL A 43 15.59 -12.25 -6.45
CA VAL A 43 14.57 -11.97 -7.48
C VAL A 43 14.89 -10.64 -8.17
N ASP A 44 15.12 -10.73 -9.48
CA ASP A 44 15.17 -9.58 -10.38
C ASP A 44 13.78 -9.33 -10.96
N LEU A 45 13.17 -8.19 -10.64
CA LEU A 45 11.83 -7.85 -11.12
C LEU A 45 11.81 -7.51 -12.61
N ALA A 46 12.94 -7.20 -13.24
CA ALA A 46 13.08 -7.00 -14.68
C ALA A 46 13.18 -8.32 -15.47
N ALA A 47 13.31 -9.46 -14.78
CA ALA A 47 13.41 -10.75 -15.45
C ALA A 47 12.17 -11.03 -16.30
N PRO A 48 12.32 -11.62 -17.51
CA PRO A 48 11.20 -11.84 -18.44
C PRO A 48 10.10 -12.72 -17.85
N THR A 49 10.45 -13.60 -16.91
CA THR A 49 9.52 -14.45 -16.17
C THR A 49 9.70 -14.28 -14.68
N LEU A 50 8.61 -13.97 -13.97
CA LEU A 50 8.58 -13.88 -12.52
C LEU A 50 7.89 -15.10 -11.91
N PRO A 51 8.26 -15.54 -10.70
CA PRO A 51 7.56 -16.57 -9.95
C PRO A 51 6.23 -16.02 -9.37
N ALA A 52 5.32 -15.60 -10.26
CA ALA A 52 4.14 -14.80 -9.95
C ALA A 52 3.30 -15.37 -8.81
N LYS A 53 2.93 -16.66 -8.90
CA LYS A 53 2.12 -17.32 -7.86
C LYS A 53 2.79 -17.27 -6.49
N ALA A 54 4.11 -17.51 -6.43
CA ALA A 54 4.84 -17.48 -5.17
C ALA A 54 4.94 -16.07 -4.59
N LEU A 55 5.14 -15.04 -5.42
CA LEU A 55 5.16 -13.63 -5.02
C LEU A 55 3.79 -13.18 -4.49
N VAL A 56 2.71 -13.51 -5.21
CA VAL A 56 1.32 -13.23 -4.80
C VAL A 56 1.01 -13.89 -3.48
N SER A 57 1.26 -15.20 -3.34
CA SER A 57 1.05 -15.91 -2.07
C SER A 57 1.89 -15.32 -0.94
N ALA A 58 3.15 -14.96 -1.18
CA ALA A 58 4.00 -14.37 -0.17
C ALA A 58 3.48 -12.99 0.30
N LEU A 59 2.93 -12.17 -0.60
CA LEU A 59 2.37 -10.87 -0.22
C LEU A 59 1.12 -11.04 0.66
N TYR A 60 0.17 -11.89 0.27
CA TYR A 60 -1.04 -12.10 1.08
C TYR A 60 -0.76 -12.89 2.36
N GLU A 61 0.34 -13.64 2.42
CA GLU A 61 0.79 -14.26 3.66
C GLU A 61 1.48 -13.25 4.59
N HIS A 62 2.30 -12.35 4.08
CA HIS A 62 3.18 -11.52 4.92
C HIS A 62 2.81 -10.04 4.96
N GLY A 63 1.85 -9.58 4.16
CA GLY A 63 1.37 -8.19 4.11
C GLY A 63 2.33 -7.19 3.46
N VAL A 64 3.64 -7.35 3.61
CA VAL A 64 4.70 -6.50 3.03
C VAL A 64 5.79 -7.36 2.41
N LEU A 65 6.22 -7.02 1.19
CA LEU A 65 7.39 -7.58 0.54
C LEU A 65 8.39 -6.48 0.21
N LEU A 66 9.67 -6.75 0.52
CA LEU A 66 10.80 -5.89 0.18
C LEU A 66 11.68 -6.58 -0.86
N PHE A 67 12.02 -5.85 -1.91
CA PHE A 67 12.98 -6.22 -2.95
C PHE A 67 14.10 -5.20 -2.95
N ARG A 68 15.34 -5.66 -2.81
CA ARG A 68 16.54 -4.80 -2.83
C ARG A 68 17.11 -4.69 -4.24
N ASN A 69 17.87 -3.63 -4.51
CA ASN A 69 18.69 -3.46 -5.72
C ASN A 69 17.90 -3.57 -7.04
N GLN A 70 16.76 -2.86 -7.12
CA GLN A 70 15.86 -2.78 -8.27
C GLN A 70 15.91 -1.40 -8.96
N ASP A 71 17.06 -0.71 -8.89
CA ASP A 71 17.26 0.61 -9.51
C ASP A 71 17.19 0.57 -11.04
N HIS A 72 17.48 -0.59 -11.64
CA HIS A 72 17.42 -0.82 -13.09
C HIS A 72 16.01 -0.98 -13.66
N LEU A 73 14.97 -1.10 -12.84
CA LEU A 73 13.60 -1.28 -13.34
C LEU A 73 13.15 -0.11 -14.22
N THR A 74 12.54 -0.44 -15.35
CA THR A 74 11.81 0.50 -16.19
C THR A 74 10.37 0.68 -15.68
N PRO A 75 9.68 1.75 -16.09
CA PRO A 75 8.23 1.89 -15.85
C PRO A 75 7.41 0.68 -16.31
N SER A 76 7.81 0.04 -17.41
CA SER A 76 7.17 -1.17 -17.92
C SER A 76 7.34 -2.36 -16.97
N ASP A 77 8.53 -2.52 -16.36
CA ASP A 77 8.79 -3.56 -15.37
C ASP A 77 7.98 -3.34 -14.09
N GLU A 78 7.91 -2.10 -13.61
CA GLU A 78 7.10 -1.75 -12.43
C GLU A 78 5.62 -2.07 -12.66
N MET A 79 5.08 -1.74 -13.84
CA MET A 79 3.70 -2.09 -14.20
C MET A 79 3.50 -3.59 -14.33
N ARG A 80 4.42 -4.32 -14.98
CA ARG A 80 4.36 -5.77 -15.13
C ARG A 80 4.36 -6.47 -13.77
N PHE A 81 5.18 -6.01 -12.82
CA PHE A 81 5.19 -6.52 -11.46
C PHE A 81 3.90 -6.19 -10.70
N ALA A 82 3.42 -4.95 -10.74
CA ALA A 82 2.21 -4.54 -10.04
C ALA A 82 0.96 -5.32 -10.52
N ARG A 83 0.89 -5.63 -11.82
CA ARG A 83 -0.19 -6.44 -12.42
C ARG A 83 -0.26 -7.88 -11.91
N LEU A 84 0.80 -8.41 -11.28
CA LEU A 84 0.75 -9.77 -10.72
C LEU A 84 -0.32 -9.93 -9.64
N PHE A 85 -0.64 -8.85 -8.92
CA PHE A 85 -1.50 -8.88 -7.73
C PHE A 85 -2.92 -8.41 -8.00
N THR A 86 -3.27 -8.11 -9.26
CA THR A 86 -4.64 -7.78 -9.64
C THR A 86 -5.21 -8.80 -10.60
N HIS A 87 -6.51 -9.07 -10.43
CA HIS A 87 -7.31 -9.83 -11.39
C HIS A 87 -7.76 -8.95 -12.58
N GLN A 88 -7.00 -7.91 -12.94
CA GLN A 88 -7.37 -7.03 -14.05
C GLN A 88 -6.91 -7.64 -15.37
N SER A 89 -7.82 -7.71 -16.34
CA SER A 89 -7.45 -7.80 -17.75
C SER A 89 -6.68 -6.53 -18.14
N ASP A 90 -5.83 -6.62 -19.15
CA ASP A 90 -4.91 -5.57 -19.62
C ASP A 90 -5.58 -4.23 -20.04
N ASP A 91 -6.91 -4.12 -19.93
CA ASP A 91 -7.72 -2.95 -20.27
C ASP A 91 -7.73 -1.93 -19.12
N ILE A 92 -6.57 -1.33 -18.83
CA ILE A 92 -6.56 0.00 -18.23
C ILE A 92 -6.94 0.98 -19.34
N ASP A 93 -8.24 1.13 -19.55
CA ASP A 93 -8.79 2.19 -20.36
C ASP A 93 -8.44 3.54 -19.69
N GLY A 94 -7.37 4.15 -20.19
CA GLY A 94 -7.25 5.59 -20.39
C GLY A 94 -7.41 6.58 -19.22
N GLY A 95 -7.45 6.19 -17.93
CA GLY A 95 -7.56 7.26 -16.91
C GLY A 95 -7.53 6.96 -15.42
N GLN A 96 -7.68 5.72 -14.96
CA GLN A 96 -8.24 5.49 -13.62
C GLN A 96 -7.27 4.87 -12.59
N SER A 97 -5.97 5.23 -12.63
CA SER A 97 -5.06 5.03 -11.49
C SER A 97 -5.08 6.27 -10.61
N TYR A 98 -5.88 6.20 -9.55
CA TYR A 98 -6.06 7.30 -8.61
C TYR A 98 -4.99 7.22 -7.54
N THR A 99 -4.00 8.10 -7.60
CA THR A 99 -3.12 8.43 -6.48
C THR A 99 -3.30 9.89 -6.10
N GLY A 100 -3.79 10.14 -4.88
CA GLY A 100 -4.22 11.45 -4.40
C GLY A 100 -3.14 12.54 -4.29
N GLY A 101 -3.63 13.77 -4.16
CA GLY A 101 -2.89 15.01 -3.89
C GLY A 101 -2.91 15.99 -5.06
N ALA A 102 -3.93 16.85 -5.15
CA ALA A 102 -3.95 17.96 -6.12
C ALA A 102 -2.62 18.75 -6.05
N GLY A 103 -1.91 18.84 -7.17
CA GLY A 103 -0.72 19.69 -7.35
C GLY A 103 0.60 19.23 -6.72
N THR A 104 0.69 18.04 -6.09
CA THR A 104 1.93 17.59 -5.42
C THR A 104 2.51 16.27 -5.95
N GLN A 105 1.74 15.50 -6.71
CA GLN A 105 2.19 14.28 -7.35
C GLN A 105 2.02 14.39 -8.86
N HIS A 106 3.08 14.06 -9.60
CA HIS A 106 3.09 14.05 -11.06
C HIS A 106 3.08 12.60 -11.54
N ARG A 107 2.42 12.34 -12.66
CA ARG A 107 2.35 11.00 -13.28
C ARG A 107 3.25 10.94 -14.50
N LEU A 108 3.75 9.75 -14.82
CA LEU A 108 4.50 9.56 -16.07
C LEU A 108 3.57 9.63 -17.28
N PRO A 109 3.89 10.40 -18.34
CA PRO A 109 3.03 10.56 -19.52
C PRO A 109 2.61 9.24 -20.18
N GLU A 110 3.56 8.33 -20.43
CA GLU A 110 3.27 7.04 -21.07
C GLU A 110 2.80 5.95 -20.08
N PHE A 111 3.01 6.18 -18.78
CA PHE A 111 2.64 5.26 -17.71
C PHE A 111 1.86 6.00 -16.63
N PRO A 112 0.64 6.48 -16.91
CA PRO A 112 -0.12 7.34 -15.99
C PRO A 112 -0.51 6.63 -14.68
N SER A 113 -0.32 5.31 -14.59
CA SER A 113 -0.47 4.56 -13.34
C SER A 113 0.68 4.71 -12.36
N ILE A 114 1.81 5.25 -12.81
CA ILE A 114 3.00 5.50 -11.99
C ILE A 114 3.00 6.98 -11.59
N ALA A 115 2.91 7.22 -10.29
CA ALA A 115 3.02 8.55 -9.69
C ALA A 115 4.39 8.75 -9.05
N LEU A 116 4.89 9.98 -9.10
CA LEU A 116 6.09 10.41 -8.39
C LEU A 116 5.73 10.97 -7.02
N VAL A 117 6.35 10.42 -5.97
CA VAL A 117 6.08 10.73 -4.57
C VAL A 117 7.34 11.23 -3.86
N GLY A 118 7.21 12.38 -3.18
CA GLY A 118 8.25 12.99 -2.35
C GLY A 118 8.63 14.39 -2.81
N SER A 119 9.76 14.90 -2.30
CA SER A 119 10.35 16.18 -2.67
C SER A 119 11.37 15.99 -3.80
N TYR A 120 11.12 16.52 -4.99
CA TYR A 120 11.99 16.25 -6.14
C TYR A 120 11.96 17.39 -7.17
N ARG A 121 13.02 17.44 -7.97
CA ARG A 121 13.00 18.06 -9.30
C ARG A 121 13.45 17.03 -10.32
N VAL A 122 12.65 16.87 -11.37
CA VAL A 122 12.95 15.97 -12.50
C VAL A 122 12.91 16.75 -13.81
N GLN A 123 13.84 16.43 -14.71
CA GLN A 123 13.95 17.01 -16.04
C GLN A 123 13.95 15.86 -17.04
N ASP A 124 13.00 15.88 -17.98
CA ASP A 124 12.82 14.84 -19.01
C ASP A 124 12.85 13.39 -18.47
N PHE A 125 12.26 13.18 -17.30
CA PHE A 125 12.16 11.87 -16.68
C PHE A 125 11.00 11.10 -17.31
N TYR A 126 11.30 10.28 -18.31
CA TYR A 126 10.29 9.61 -19.14
C TYR A 126 9.28 10.60 -19.74
N GLY A 127 9.78 11.72 -20.29
CA GLY A 127 8.95 12.78 -20.87
C GLY A 127 8.33 13.73 -19.86
N LEU A 128 8.60 13.56 -18.55
CA LEU A 128 8.11 14.44 -17.50
C LEU A 128 9.18 15.44 -17.04
N THR A 129 8.86 16.73 -17.09
CA THR A 129 9.60 17.78 -16.39
C THR A 129 8.72 18.39 -15.32
N ALA A 130 9.09 18.25 -14.07
CA ALA A 130 8.25 18.62 -12.93
C ALA A 130 9.08 18.84 -11.66
N GLU A 131 8.50 19.58 -10.71
CA GLU A 131 9.02 19.70 -9.36
C GLU A 131 7.90 19.54 -8.35
N SER A 132 8.20 18.87 -7.23
CA SER A 132 7.32 18.78 -6.09
C SER A 132 8.10 19.12 -4.84
N LYS A 133 7.52 19.95 -3.97
CA LYS A 133 8.08 20.16 -2.64
C LYS A 133 7.85 18.93 -1.75
N GLY A 134 7.04 17.96 -2.17
CA GLY A 134 6.55 16.88 -1.33
C GLY A 134 5.30 17.29 -0.56
N VAL A 135 4.51 16.29 -0.20
CA VAL A 135 3.38 16.46 0.72
C VAL A 135 3.94 16.46 2.15
N TYR A 136 3.26 17.16 3.07
CA TYR A 136 3.50 17.04 4.51
C TYR A 136 4.77 17.72 5.06
N ASN A 137 5.29 18.73 4.35
CA ASN A 137 6.51 19.45 4.75
C ASN A 137 6.41 20.22 6.08
N ASP A 138 5.19 20.52 6.51
CA ASP A 138 4.91 21.30 7.72
C ASP A 138 4.27 20.43 8.83
N TRP A 139 4.39 19.10 8.72
CA TRP A 139 3.87 18.19 9.73
C TRP A 139 4.68 18.26 11.01
N HIS A 140 3.99 18.14 12.14
CA HIS A 140 4.65 18.06 13.44
C HIS A 140 5.64 16.87 13.45
N PRO A 141 6.81 16.98 14.10
CA PRO A 141 7.83 15.92 14.11
C PRO A 141 7.33 14.54 14.58
N GLU A 142 6.30 14.52 15.43
CA GLU A 142 5.71 13.32 16.03
C GLU A 142 4.39 12.87 15.34
N GLN A 143 4.03 13.51 14.23
CA GLN A 143 2.77 13.25 13.54
C GLN A 143 2.83 11.91 12.78
N ARG A 144 1.84 11.05 13.02
CA ARG A 144 1.72 9.73 12.35
C ARG A 144 0.35 9.59 11.71
N ALA A 145 0.27 9.82 10.40
CA ALA A 145 -0.91 9.60 9.59
C ALA A 145 -1.04 8.14 9.18
N TRP A 146 -1.44 7.29 10.11
CA TRP A 146 -1.65 5.88 9.82
C TRP A 146 -2.83 5.71 8.85
N HIS A 147 -2.57 5.09 7.70
CA HIS A 147 -3.60 4.82 6.70
C HIS A 147 -3.32 3.58 5.85
N CYS A 148 -4.41 2.95 5.40
CA CYS A 148 -4.44 2.14 4.19
C CYS A 148 -4.72 3.09 3.02
N ASP A 149 -4.04 2.88 1.90
CA ASP A 149 -4.21 3.74 0.74
C ASP A 149 -5.64 3.66 0.19
N GLY A 150 -6.20 4.80 -0.18
CA GLY A 150 -7.40 4.91 -1.00
C GLY A 150 -8.75 4.64 -0.32
N LEU A 151 -8.77 4.30 0.97
CA LEU A 151 -10.02 4.07 1.71
C LEU A 151 -10.98 5.27 1.72
N ALA A 152 -10.49 6.49 1.57
CA ALA A 152 -11.31 7.71 1.66
C ALA A 152 -11.62 8.36 0.30
N ASP A 153 -11.02 7.86 -0.79
CA ASP A 153 -11.04 8.51 -2.10
C ASP A 153 -11.32 7.56 -3.28
N THR A 154 -11.36 6.25 -3.04
CA THR A 154 -11.51 5.20 -4.07
C THR A 154 -12.48 4.12 -3.58
N ASP A 155 -13.41 3.69 -4.43
CA ASP A 155 -14.34 2.59 -4.15
C ASP A 155 -14.46 1.64 -5.37
N PRO A 156 -14.13 0.34 -5.28
CA PRO A 156 -13.51 -0.29 -4.11
C PRO A 156 -12.08 0.21 -3.92
N PRO A 157 -11.59 0.25 -2.66
CA PRO A 157 -10.25 0.74 -2.36
C PRO A 157 -9.15 -0.13 -3.02
N PRO A 158 -7.92 0.40 -3.17
CA PRO A 158 -6.77 -0.36 -3.65
C PRO A 158 -6.45 -1.60 -2.81
N ASP A 159 -6.04 -2.67 -3.49
CA ASP A 159 -5.56 -3.90 -2.86
C ASP A 159 -4.09 -3.84 -2.51
N LEU A 160 -3.33 -3.23 -3.42
CA LEU A 160 -1.88 -3.21 -3.42
C LEU A 160 -1.41 -1.78 -3.59
N THR A 161 -0.35 -1.44 -2.87
CA THR A 161 0.52 -0.36 -3.28
C THR A 161 1.93 -0.91 -3.46
N THR A 162 2.61 -0.47 -4.54
CA THR A 162 4.06 -0.62 -4.69
C THR A 162 4.71 0.75 -4.63
N MET A 163 5.91 0.82 -4.05
CA MET A 163 6.72 2.03 -4.05
C MET A 163 8.19 1.69 -4.23
N ARG A 164 8.85 2.32 -5.19
CA ARG A 164 10.27 2.12 -5.49
C ARG A 164 11.07 3.40 -5.25
N CYS A 165 12.19 3.28 -4.55
CA CYS A 165 13.05 4.40 -4.19
C CYS A 165 14.07 4.71 -5.29
N LEU A 166 13.98 5.93 -5.83
CA LEU A 166 14.91 6.47 -6.83
C LEU A 166 15.92 7.44 -6.20
N LYS A 167 15.48 8.21 -5.19
CA LYS A 167 16.33 9.09 -4.38
C LYS A 167 15.83 9.09 -2.93
N THR A 168 16.76 9.07 -1.99
CA THR A 168 16.46 9.14 -0.55
C THR A 168 17.49 9.99 0.18
N PRO A 169 17.09 10.78 1.21
CA PRO A 169 18.05 11.50 2.04
C PRO A 169 18.90 10.53 2.88
N SER A 170 20.03 11.03 3.41
CA SER A 170 20.90 10.25 4.30
C SER A 170 20.29 10.00 5.69
N GLN A 171 19.33 10.83 6.10
CA GLN A 171 18.63 10.76 7.38
C GLN A 171 17.14 11.07 7.18
N GLY A 172 16.27 10.34 7.90
CA GLY A 172 14.83 10.52 7.84
C GLY A 172 14.19 9.95 6.57
N GLY A 173 12.88 10.15 6.44
CA GLY A 173 12.12 9.75 5.25
C GLY A 173 11.75 8.27 5.24
N GLU A 174 11.82 7.61 6.40
CA GLU A 174 11.37 6.24 6.58
C GLU A 174 9.86 6.11 6.37
N THR A 175 9.43 4.88 6.10
CA THR A 175 8.02 4.50 6.10
C THR A 175 7.79 3.51 7.22
N LEU A 176 6.81 3.79 8.07
CA LEU A 176 6.40 2.90 9.14
C LEU A 176 5.25 2.02 8.67
N PHE A 177 5.29 0.75 9.02
CA PHE A 177 4.23 -0.22 8.77
C PHE A 177 3.80 -0.89 10.07
N ALA A 178 2.52 -1.20 10.19
CA ALA A 178 1.96 -2.00 11.27
C ALA A 178 1.01 -3.06 10.69
N SER A 179 0.96 -4.23 11.32
CA SER A 179 0.13 -5.36 10.87
C SER A 179 -1.33 -5.16 11.28
N GLY A 180 -2.23 -5.11 10.30
CA GLY A 180 -3.68 -5.15 10.53
C GLY A 180 -4.13 -6.48 11.11
N VAL A 181 -3.43 -7.57 10.79
CA VAL A 181 -3.68 -8.91 11.38
C VAL A 181 -3.34 -8.90 12.87
N LYS A 182 -2.15 -8.40 13.24
CA LYS A 182 -1.76 -8.29 14.65
C LYS A 182 -2.66 -7.34 15.42
N ALA A 183 -3.04 -6.22 14.82
CA ALA A 183 -4.01 -5.30 15.41
C ALA A 183 -5.36 -5.99 15.68
N ALA A 184 -5.86 -6.79 14.73
CA ALA A 184 -7.10 -7.56 14.92
C ALA A 184 -7.01 -8.58 16.07
N GLU A 185 -5.86 -9.28 16.21
CA GLU A 185 -5.61 -10.19 17.35
C GLU A 185 -5.65 -9.47 18.71
N LEU A 186 -5.24 -8.20 18.73
CA LEU A 186 -5.10 -7.39 19.94
C LEU A 186 -6.29 -6.46 20.20
N LEU A 187 -7.38 -6.60 19.45
CA LEU A 187 -8.56 -5.76 19.58
C LEU A 187 -9.09 -5.74 21.03
N PRO A 188 -9.36 -4.56 21.61
CA PRO A 188 -9.93 -4.49 22.95
C PRO A 188 -11.33 -5.10 22.99
N THR A 189 -11.57 -5.99 23.95
CA THR A 189 -12.88 -6.62 24.17
C THR A 189 -13.90 -5.71 24.86
N THR A 190 -13.49 -4.51 25.27
CA THR A 190 -14.31 -3.53 25.99
C THR A 190 -14.96 -2.50 25.09
N LEU A 191 -14.66 -2.52 23.78
CA LEU A 191 -15.28 -1.60 22.83
C LEU A 191 -16.73 -2.00 22.55
N ASP A 192 -17.61 -1.00 22.58
CA ASP A 192 -19.03 -1.12 22.27
C ASP A 192 -19.39 -0.08 21.19
N PRO A 193 -19.85 -0.49 20.00
CA PRO A 193 -20.12 -1.87 19.57
C PRO A 193 -18.84 -2.71 19.45
N PRO A 194 -18.92 -4.05 19.36
CA PRO A 194 -17.74 -4.87 19.07
C PRO A 194 -17.11 -4.48 17.71
N PRO A 195 -15.77 -4.35 17.61
CA PRO A 195 -15.10 -3.89 16.38
C PRO A 195 -15.38 -4.72 15.12
N GLU A 196 -15.79 -5.97 15.29
CA GLU A 196 -16.14 -6.86 14.18
C GLU A 196 -17.52 -6.60 13.59
N ASP A 197 -18.35 -5.84 14.29
CA ASP A 197 -19.74 -5.57 13.93
C ASP A 197 -19.91 -4.14 13.39
N VAL A 198 -18.80 -3.37 13.26
CA VAL A 198 -18.82 -1.97 12.83
C VAL A 198 -18.25 -1.77 11.43
N GLN A 199 -18.81 -0.78 10.75
CA GLN A 199 -18.31 -0.23 9.49
C GLN A 199 -18.03 1.27 9.66
N ILE A 200 -16.97 1.74 9.00
CA ILE A 200 -16.50 3.11 9.11
C ILE A 200 -16.67 3.78 7.75
N ASN A 201 -17.32 4.94 7.73
CA ASN A 201 -17.29 5.82 6.57
C ASN A 201 -15.99 6.62 6.61
N TYR A 202 -15.15 6.41 5.61
CA TYR A 202 -13.91 7.16 5.41
C TYR A 202 -14.12 8.19 4.31
N ARG A 203 -13.78 9.45 4.59
CA ARG A 203 -14.02 10.55 3.66
C ARG A 203 -12.91 11.57 3.71
N LEU A 204 -12.47 12.06 2.55
CA LEU A 204 -11.57 13.19 2.50
C LEU A 204 -12.28 14.46 2.98
N PHE A 205 -11.65 15.14 3.94
CA PHE A 205 -12.10 16.45 4.42
C PHE A 205 -11.25 17.55 3.81
N GLY A 206 -11.83 18.74 3.76
CA GLY A 206 -11.21 19.93 3.21
C GLY A 206 -9.94 20.40 3.93
N GLU A 207 -9.86 20.10 5.22
CA GLU A 207 -8.77 20.44 6.15
C GLU A 207 -8.57 19.23 7.08
N TYR A 208 -7.32 18.95 7.46
CA TYR A 208 -6.94 17.76 8.24
C TYR A 208 -5.92 18.13 9.34
N GLU A 209 -6.14 17.60 10.56
CA GLU A 209 -5.08 17.41 11.55
C GLU A 209 -4.93 15.91 11.82
N ILE A 210 -3.72 15.47 12.14
CA ILE A 210 -3.38 14.06 12.29
C ILE A 210 -2.87 13.82 13.71
N ALA A 211 -3.13 12.60 14.19
CA ALA A 211 -2.71 12.07 15.47
C ALA A 211 -1.27 12.43 15.86
N ARG A 212 -1.06 12.81 17.13
CA ARG A 212 0.27 12.95 17.74
C ARG A 212 0.59 11.71 18.58
N GLU A 213 1.85 11.29 18.58
CA GLU A 213 2.38 10.26 19.47
C GLU A 213 2.06 10.57 20.95
N GLY A 214 1.56 9.57 21.70
CA GLY A 214 1.21 9.75 23.12
C GLY A 214 -0.02 10.64 23.41
N THR A 215 -0.75 11.09 22.40
CA THR A 215 -2.02 11.82 22.59
C THR A 215 -3.21 11.05 22.04
N HIS A 216 -4.37 11.23 22.67
CA HIS A 216 -5.66 10.79 22.14
C HIS A 216 -5.88 11.37 20.74
N LEU A 217 -6.50 10.63 19.81
CA LEU A 217 -7.03 11.21 18.56
C LEU A 217 -7.95 12.38 18.95
N MET A 218 -7.46 13.61 18.88
CA MET A 218 -8.26 14.79 19.16
C MET A 218 -8.72 15.40 17.85
N CYS A 219 -10.02 15.73 17.84
CA CYS A 219 -10.74 16.49 16.83
C CYS A 219 -9.95 17.70 16.33
N ALA A 220 -10.00 17.89 15.02
CA ALA A 220 -9.80 19.19 14.39
C ALA A 220 -10.97 19.50 13.45
N SER A 221 -11.24 20.79 13.30
CA SER A 221 -12.27 21.34 12.41
C SER A 221 -11.61 22.05 11.23
N GLY A 222 -12.20 21.94 10.04
CA GLY A 222 -11.78 22.74 8.91
C GLY A 222 -12.54 22.53 7.59
N SER A 223 -12.35 23.45 6.64
CA SER A 223 -13.10 23.67 5.39
C SER A 223 -12.35 23.28 4.09
N LYS A 224 -13.11 23.12 3.00
CA LYS A 224 -12.67 22.63 1.68
C LYS A 224 -11.78 23.63 0.92
N GLY A 225 -10.57 23.19 0.54
CA GLY A 225 -9.91 23.70 -0.65
C GLY A 225 -10.74 23.36 -1.90
N ASP A 226 -10.98 24.35 -2.75
CA ASP A 226 -11.83 24.27 -3.94
C ASP A 226 -11.57 23.02 -4.81
N THR A 227 -12.62 22.22 -5.09
CA THR A 227 -12.53 21.04 -5.98
C THR A 227 -12.53 21.42 -7.46
N SER A 228 -12.69 22.70 -7.80
CA SER A 228 -12.65 23.19 -9.18
C SER A 228 -11.31 22.91 -9.90
N ALA A 229 -10.23 22.65 -9.14
CA ALA A 229 -8.89 22.40 -9.65
C ALA A 229 -8.62 20.94 -10.09
N GLY A 230 -9.66 20.13 -10.35
CA GLY A 230 -9.48 18.79 -10.92
C GLY A 230 -9.07 17.71 -9.91
N TRP A 231 -9.62 17.78 -8.70
CA TRP A 231 -9.57 16.61 -7.82
C TRP A 231 -10.35 15.48 -8.47
N ASP A 232 -9.65 14.39 -8.77
CA ASP A 232 -10.25 13.14 -9.23
C ASP A 232 -10.77 12.35 -7.99
N VAL A 233 -11.45 13.05 -7.07
CA VAL A 233 -12.10 12.46 -5.89
C VAL A 233 -13.45 11.94 -6.34
N ASN A 234 -13.57 10.63 -6.44
CA ASN A 234 -14.75 10.00 -7.03
C ASN A 234 -15.96 9.96 -6.08
N LEU A 235 -15.81 10.41 -4.82
CA LEU A 235 -16.78 10.16 -3.75
C LEU A 235 -16.93 11.38 -2.83
N SER A 236 -17.91 12.24 -3.09
CA SER A 236 -18.29 13.31 -2.17
C SER A 236 -18.72 12.78 -0.79
N ASP A 237 -19.17 11.52 -0.75
CA ASP A 237 -19.75 10.88 0.42
C ASP A 237 -18.80 9.87 1.09
N GLY A 238 -17.58 9.72 0.55
CA GLY A 238 -16.58 8.76 1.03
C GLY A 238 -16.89 7.30 0.71
N THR A 239 -16.12 6.40 1.31
CA THR A 239 -16.28 4.93 1.20
C THR A 239 -16.59 4.35 2.57
N THR A 240 -17.60 3.50 2.67
CA THR A 240 -17.92 2.77 3.90
C THR A 240 -17.34 1.38 3.86
N VAL A 241 -16.49 1.05 4.83
CA VAL A 241 -15.73 -0.21 4.87
C VAL A 241 -15.82 -0.84 6.26
N PRO A 242 -15.97 -2.17 6.40
CA PRO A 242 -15.87 -2.84 7.69
C PRO A 242 -14.54 -2.54 8.38
N LEU A 243 -14.54 -2.28 9.69
CA LEU A 243 -13.29 -2.02 10.44
C LEU A 243 -12.41 -3.28 10.48
N VAL A 244 -13.04 -4.45 10.61
CA VAL A 244 -12.38 -5.76 10.60
C VAL A 244 -12.86 -6.55 9.38
N VAL A 245 -11.92 -6.85 8.49
CA VAL A 245 -12.18 -7.50 7.21
C VAL A 245 -11.64 -8.92 7.18
N ARG A 246 -12.20 -9.72 6.28
CA ARG A 246 -11.62 -10.98 5.83
C ARG A 246 -10.82 -10.74 4.55
N GLU A 247 -9.51 -11.01 4.58
CA GLU A 247 -8.71 -11.02 3.37
C GLU A 247 -9.07 -12.27 2.55
N LEU A 248 -9.42 -12.10 1.27
CA LEU A 248 -10.07 -13.14 0.46
C LEU A 248 -9.11 -14.23 -0.02
N VAL A 249 -7.83 -13.91 -0.19
CA VAL A 249 -6.82 -14.87 -0.69
C VAL A 249 -6.30 -15.78 0.43
N SER A 250 -5.96 -15.19 1.58
CA SER A 250 -5.36 -15.83 2.74
C SER A 250 -6.38 -16.24 3.81
N GLY A 251 -7.59 -15.66 3.77
CA GLY A 251 -8.61 -15.86 4.79
C GLY A 251 -8.33 -15.14 6.11
N LYS A 252 -7.26 -14.34 6.20
CA LYS A 252 -6.84 -13.69 7.45
C LYS A 252 -7.86 -12.65 7.92
N ARG A 253 -8.03 -12.59 9.25
CA ARG A 253 -8.75 -11.54 9.96
C ARG A 253 -7.82 -10.34 10.10
N SER A 254 -8.20 -9.18 9.59
CA SER A 254 -7.33 -8.00 9.58
C SER A 254 -8.14 -6.73 9.84
N MET A 255 -7.54 -5.79 10.58
CA MET A 255 -8.06 -4.43 10.65
C MET A 255 -7.61 -3.61 9.43
N VAL A 256 -8.51 -2.78 8.92
CA VAL A 256 -8.20 -1.76 7.90
C VAL A 256 -8.64 -0.40 8.42
N GLY A 257 -7.98 0.66 7.96
CA GLY A 257 -8.41 2.00 8.34
C GLY A 257 -7.51 3.12 7.87
N THR A 258 -8.02 4.33 8.02
CA THR A 258 -7.31 5.57 7.76
C THR A 258 -7.74 6.62 8.77
N TYR A 259 -6.92 7.64 8.97
CA TYR A 259 -7.22 8.79 9.81
C TYR A 259 -8.36 9.67 9.26
N HIS A 260 -8.85 9.40 8.04
CA HIS A 260 -9.98 10.09 7.41
C HIS A 260 -11.35 9.57 7.88
N VAL A 261 -11.55 9.37 9.19
CA VAL A 261 -12.80 8.82 9.76
C VAL A 261 -13.90 9.88 9.79
N ALA A 262 -15.05 9.60 9.17
CA ALA A 262 -16.21 10.49 9.17
C ALA A 262 -17.31 10.09 10.14
N SER A 263 -17.62 8.80 10.19
CA SER A 263 -18.65 8.24 11.06
C SER A 263 -18.47 6.73 11.20
N LEU A 264 -19.17 6.16 12.17
CA LEU A 264 -19.25 4.72 12.42
C LEU A 264 -20.72 4.30 12.38
N GLY A 265 -21.01 3.22 11.67
CA GLY A 265 -22.30 2.52 11.65
C GLY A 265 -22.14 1.04 11.96
N LEU A 266 -23.24 0.31 12.09
CA LEU A 266 -23.22 -1.14 12.28
C LEU A 266 -23.30 -1.85 10.94
N ILE A 267 -22.64 -3.00 10.85
CA ILE A 267 -22.76 -3.89 9.69
C ILE A 267 -24.18 -4.44 9.65
N GLY A 268 -24.81 -4.38 8.47
CA GLY A 268 -26.19 -4.83 8.26
C GLY A 268 -27.24 -3.72 8.39
N ASP A 269 -26.87 -2.52 8.86
CA ASP A 269 -27.75 -1.37 8.82
C ASP A 269 -28.15 -1.02 7.37
N ALA A 270 -29.43 -0.70 7.17
CA ALA A 270 -29.91 -0.26 5.87
C ALA A 270 -29.28 1.08 5.45
N ALA A 271 -29.14 1.30 4.14
CA ALA A 271 -28.68 2.58 3.61
C ALA A 271 -29.57 3.73 4.11
N GLY A 272 -28.93 4.81 4.59
CA GLY A 272 -29.62 5.98 5.16
C GLY A 272 -29.93 5.89 6.66
N THR A 273 -29.63 4.76 7.32
CA THR A 273 -29.65 4.68 8.79
C THR A 273 -28.65 5.70 9.37
N PRO A 274 -29.05 6.52 10.37
CA PRO A 274 -28.12 7.43 11.03
C PRO A 274 -26.92 6.67 11.62
N PRO A 275 -25.70 7.22 11.54
CA PRO A 275 -24.54 6.55 12.10
C PRO A 275 -24.67 6.40 13.61
N GLN A 276 -24.21 5.25 14.13
CA GLN A 276 -24.13 4.98 15.56
C GLN A 276 -23.25 6.00 16.28
N LEU A 277 -22.13 6.39 15.67
CA LEU A 277 -21.28 7.48 16.14
C LEU A 277 -20.98 8.46 15.00
N GLY A 278 -21.16 9.74 15.27
CA GLY A 278 -20.66 10.82 14.41
C GLY A 278 -19.13 10.97 14.48
N PHE A 279 -18.61 11.99 13.81
CA PHE A 279 -17.17 12.23 13.62
C PHE A 279 -16.30 12.04 14.87
N GLU A 280 -16.57 12.76 15.96
CA GLU A 280 -15.73 12.71 17.17
C GLU A 280 -15.74 11.32 17.82
N GLY A 281 -16.93 10.72 17.98
CA GLY A 281 -17.09 9.41 18.58
C GLY A 281 -16.44 8.31 17.74
N ALA A 282 -16.61 8.36 16.41
CA ALA A 282 -16.01 7.42 15.49
C ALA A 282 -14.48 7.52 15.50
N ASN A 283 -13.92 8.73 15.50
CA ASN A 283 -12.47 8.92 15.60
C ASN A 283 -11.94 8.36 16.92
N ARG A 284 -12.55 8.69 18.06
CA ARG A 284 -12.15 8.14 19.37
C ARG A 284 -12.21 6.62 19.39
N TYR A 285 -13.28 6.03 18.86
CA TYR A 285 -13.45 4.58 18.77
C TYR A 285 -12.33 3.92 17.95
N VAL A 286 -12.05 4.44 16.75
CA VAL A 286 -11.00 3.91 15.87
C VAL A 286 -9.62 4.07 16.50
N ALA A 287 -9.37 5.15 17.26
CA ALA A 287 -8.14 5.31 18.05
C ALA A 287 -7.92 4.14 19.00
N GLU A 288 -8.92 3.89 19.85
CA GLU A 288 -8.81 2.89 20.91
C GLU A 288 -8.74 1.48 20.31
N ALA A 289 -9.42 1.24 19.18
CA ALA A 289 -9.33 -0.03 18.46
C ALA A 289 -7.91 -0.29 17.92
N TRP A 290 -7.25 0.72 17.34
CA TRP A 290 -5.92 0.55 16.75
C TRP A 290 -4.77 0.63 17.76
N LYS A 291 -4.97 1.30 18.89
CA LYS A 291 -3.92 1.58 19.89
C LYS A 291 -3.06 0.36 20.27
N PRO A 292 -3.61 -0.83 20.57
CA PRO A 292 -2.77 -2.00 20.90
C PRO A 292 -1.91 -2.50 19.72
N GLY A 293 -2.41 -2.37 18.48
CA GLY A 293 -1.72 -2.82 17.27
C GLY A 293 -0.63 -1.86 16.77
N LEU A 294 -0.58 -0.65 17.33
CA LEU A 294 0.36 0.41 16.97
C LEU A 294 1.46 0.64 18.03
N SER A 295 1.63 -0.27 18.98
CA SER A 295 2.77 -0.21 19.92
C SER A 295 4.10 -0.26 19.16
N GLU A 296 5.11 0.49 19.62
CA GLU A 296 6.38 0.69 18.90
C GLU A 296 7.12 -0.63 18.59
N GLU A 297 7.03 -1.64 19.47
CA GLU A 297 7.62 -2.96 19.27
C GLU A 297 6.97 -3.79 18.14
N LEU A 298 5.75 -3.40 17.71
CA LEU A 298 5.04 -4.03 16.61
C LEU A 298 5.24 -3.31 15.27
N ILE A 299 5.87 -2.14 15.28
CA ILE A 299 6.06 -1.30 14.10
C ILE A 299 7.32 -1.71 13.35
N TYR A 300 7.19 -1.93 12.04
CA TYR A 300 8.33 -2.00 11.14
C TYR A 300 8.68 -0.61 10.61
N LYS A 301 9.89 -0.11 10.93
CA LYS A 301 10.44 1.11 10.34
C LYS A 301 11.32 0.75 9.13
N HIS A 302 10.81 1.01 7.92
CA HIS A 302 11.58 0.81 6.70
C HIS A 302 12.46 2.02 6.40
N LYS A 303 13.78 1.83 6.52
CA LYS A 303 14.78 2.79 6.04
C LYS A 303 15.10 2.52 4.58
N TRP A 304 14.70 3.46 3.73
CA TRP A 304 14.86 3.39 2.28
C TRP A 304 16.32 3.45 1.85
N CYS A 305 16.67 2.60 0.89
CA CYS A 305 17.87 2.66 0.06
C CYS A 305 17.46 2.81 -1.41
N VAL A 306 18.31 3.43 -2.23
CA VAL A 306 18.08 3.48 -3.68
C VAL A 306 17.98 2.05 -4.24
N GLY A 307 16.98 1.83 -5.09
CA GLY A 307 16.69 0.51 -5.64
C GLY A 307 15.81 -0.37 -4.74
N ASP A 308 15.46 0.06 -3.53
CA ASP A 308 14.40 -0.64 -2.77
C ASP A 308 13.07 -0.51 -3.50
N LEU A 309 12.40 -1.64 -3.72
CA LEU A 309 10.98 -1.69 -4.05
C LEU A 309 10.24 -2.38 -2.91
N VAL A 310 9.24 -1.71 -2.35
CA VAL A 310 8.35 -2.27 -1.33
C VAL A 310 6.96 -2.42 -1.91
N ALA A 311 6.37 -3.59 -1.75
CA ALA A 311 4.99 -3.90 -2.10
C ALA A 311 4.21 -4.25 -0.84
N TRP A 312 3.03 -3.70 -0.64
CA TRP A 312 2.19 -4.05 0.52
C TRP A 312 0.72 -4.18 0.16
N SER A 313 0.04 -5.05 0.91
CA SER A 313 -1.40 -5.20 0.85
C SER A 313 -2.08 -4.16 1.73
N ASN A 314 -2.94 -3.33 1.14
CA ASN A 314 -3.74 -2.33 1.86
C ASN A 314 -4.86 -2.96 2.71
N ARG A 315 -4.94 -4.30 2.77
CA ARG A 315 -5.86 -5.05 3.64
C ARG A 315 -5.19 -5.67 4.86
N LEU A 316 -3.87 -5.86 4.81
CA LEU A 316 -3.11 -6.58 5.82
C LEU A 316 -2.20 -5.68 6.64
N VAL A 317 -1.92 -4.47 6.16
CA VAL A 317 -1.12 -3.48 6.86
C VAL A 317 -1.68 -2.07 6.74
N ILE A 318 -1.35 -1.26 7.73
CA ILE A 318 -1.49 0.19 7.74
C ILE A 318 -0.09 0.81 7.72
N HIS A 319 0.07 1.99 7.15
CA HIS A 319 1.38 2.63 7.04
C HIS A 319 1.32 4.14 7.25
N THR A 320 2.49 4.73 7.49
CA THR A 320 2.64 6.18 7.58
C THR A 320 4.05 6.61 7.17
N ALA A 321 4.17 7.82 6.62
CA ALA A 321 5.47 8.46 6.41
C ALA A 321 5.95 9.09 7.72
N THR A 322 7.26 9.06 7.97
CA THR A 322 7.84 9.89 9.05
C THR A 322 7.82 11.37 8.68
N SER A 323 7.86 12.24 9.68
CA SER A 323 8.01 13.69 9.48
C SER A 323 9.18 14.03 8.55
N THR A 324 9.00 15.08 7.75
CA THR A 324 10.03 15.60 6.85
C THR A 324 11.10 16.43 7.55
N ALA A 325 10.93 16.75 8.85
CA ALA A 325 11.79 17.66 9.61
C ALA A 325 13.28 17.29 9.51
N ALA A 326 13.61 15.99 9.49
CA ALA A 326 14.99 15.51 9.41
C ALA A 326 15.64 15.68 8.01
N TYR A 327 14.86 15.96 6.98
CA TYR A 327 15.33 16.09 5.60
C TYR A 327 14.69 17.26 4.83
N GLN A 328 14.26 18.31 5.54
CA GLN A 328 13.61 19.47 4.92
C GLN A 328 14.51 20.08 3.84
N GLY A 329 13.94 20.33 2.66
CA GLY A 329 14.66 20.85 1.49
C GLY A 329 15.61 19.85 0.81
N LYS A 330 15.65 18.58 1.23
CA LYS A 330 16.38 17.52 0.54
C LYS A 330 15.50 16.79 -0.46
N GLU A 331 16.12 16.20 -1.48
CA GLU A 331 15.40 15.38 -2.45
C GLU A 331 15.08 13.99 -1.88
N ARG A 332 13.83 13.57 -2.08
CA ARG A 332 13.30 12.23 -1.86
C ARG A 332 12.36 11.93 -3.02
N LEU A 333 12.65 10.90 -3.80
CA LEU A 333 11.89 10.56 -4.99
C LEU A 333 11.59 9.07 -5.02
N HIS A 334 10.31 8.74 -5.11
CA HIS A 334 9.82 7.38 -5.31
C HIS A 334 8.85 7.35 -6.48
N THR A 335 8.81 6.24 -7.20
CA THR A 335 7.65 5.86 -8.02
C THR A 335 6.67 5.09 -7.15
N ARG A 336 5.37 5.28 -7.36
CA ARG A 336 4.30 4.59 -6.66
C ARG A 336 3.22 4.14 -7.63
N ILE A 337 2.74 2.92 -7.45
CA ILE A 337 1.57 2.38 -8.14
C ILE A 337 0.55 1.95 -7.08
N ARG A 338 -0.70 2.40 -7.20
CA ARG A 338 -1.84 1.87 -6.42
C ARG A 338 -2.72 1.06 -7.36
N MET A 339 -2.93 -0.20 -7.03
CA MET A 339 -3.75 -1.09 -7.85
C MET A 339 -5.12 -1.30 -7.20
N ARG A 340 -6.19 -0.94 -7.92
CA ARG A 340 -7.57 -1.03 -7.44
C ARG A 340 -8.01 -2.49 -7.29
N SER A 341 -8.84 -2.75 -6.29
CA SER A 341 -9.58 -4.03 -6.19
C SER A 341 -10.56 -4.17 -7.35
N GLN A 342 -10.85 -5.40 -7.77
CA GLN A 342 -12.10 -5.66 -8.49
C GLN A 342 -13.29 -5.55 -7.53
N PRO A 343 -14.51 -5.15 -7.99
CA PRO A 343 -15.69 -5.06 -7.13
C PRO A 343 -16.00 -6.35 -6.36
N GLU A 344 -15.86 -7.52 -7.00
CA GLU A 344 -16.03 -8.83 -6.36
C GLU A 344 -15.00 -9.13 -5.28
N HIS A 345 -13.89 -8.40 -5.29
CA HIS A 345 -12.85 -8.51 -4.28
C HIS A 345 -12.98 -7.46 -3.20
N ALA A 346 -13.90 -6.49 -3.24
CA ALA A 346 -14.01 -5.41 -2.25
C ALA A 346 -13.93 -5.92 -0.79
N PRO A 347 -13.42 -5.12 0.17
CA PRO A 347 -13.27 -5.58 1.55
C PRO A 347 -14.61 -6.04 2.14
N VAL A 348 -14.65 -7.27 2.63
CA VAL A 348 -15.86 -7.86 3.23
C VAL A 348 -15.73 -7.98 4.74
N PRO A 349 -16.84 -7.90 5.49
CA PRO A 349 -16.86 -8.15 6.93
C PRO A 349 -16.16 -9.46 7.31
N TRP A 350 -15.47 -9.46 8.45
CA TRP A 350 -14.90 -10.68 9.01
C TRP A 350 -15.97 -11.74 9.32
N LYS A 351 -17.05 -11.32 10.00
CA LYS A 351 -18.23 -12.14 10.26
C LYS A 351 -19.17 -12.04 9.06
N LYS A 352 -19.52 -13.18 8.47
CA LYS A 352 -20.57 -13.24 7.46
C LYS A 352 -21.93 -13.37 8.10
#